data_AF-A0A496B6J4-F1
#
_entry.id   AF-A0A496B6J4-F1
#
_cell.length_a   1.000
_cell.length_b   1.000
_cell.length_c   1.000
_cell.angle_alpha   90.00
_cell.angle_beta   90.00
_cell.angle_gamma   90.00
#
_symmetry.space_group_name_H-M   'P 1'
#
loop_
_entity.id
_entity.type
_entity.pdbx_description
1 polymer ?
#
loop_
_entity_poly.entity_id
_entity_poly.type
_entity_poly.pdbx_seq_one_letter_code
_entity_poly.pdbx_strand_id
1 'polypeptide(L)'
;MKSIAVWTFALMAVTVFTVLANPVKVTDIEDNKGGIYAAVELEEGGKFFHDRDYTITHIPEEFLGLTQVSTSADCPGGQDYKLTFKIDRPVYVYTAWDSRHTLPEERGQDPKDWFTDAYTDTGKTLFLDAPHAPTEYFIYKSNEPFEGTVELLGIDEVIGDPVIMWTIFVEEGVLPVNPEGNLTTTWGQIKSR
;
A
#
# COMPACT_ATOMS: atom_id res chain seq x y z
N MET A 1 11.31 70.13 -6.31
CA MET A 1 11.24 68.89 -7.11
C MET A 1 11.74 67.75 -6.24
N LYS A 2 10.87 66.80 -5.85
CA LYS A 2 11.25 65.60 -5.07
C LYS A 2 11.10 64.39 -5.99
N SER A 3 12.20 63.68 -6.25
CA SER A 3 12.20 62.42 -7.00
C SER A 3 11.78 61.27 -6.08
N ILE A 4 10.75 60.52 -6.47
CA ILE A 4 10.33 59.28 -5.80
C ILE A 4 11.05 58.12 -6.50
N ALA A 5 11.87 57.39 -5.75
CA ALA A 5 12.49 56.15 -6.22
C ALA A 5 11.48 55.01 -6.07
N VAL A 6 11.09 54.39 -7.18
CA VAL A 6 10.24 53.20 -7.21
C VAL A 6 11.16 51.98 -7.11
N TRP A 7 11.08 51.26 -5.98
CA TRP A 7 11.72 49.96 -5.80
C TRP A 7 10.78 48.87 -6.32
N THR A 8 11.16 48.20 -7.39
CA THR A 8 10.42 47.05 -7.91
C THR A 8 10.94 45.80 -7.21
N PHE A 9 10.15 45.24 -6.29
CA PHE A 9 10.41 43.90 -5.75
C PHE A 9 10.01 42.87 -6.81
N ALA A 10 10.99 42.16 -7.36
CA ALA A 10 10.73 40.99 -8.19
C ALA A 10 10.28 39.83 -7.28
N LEU A 11 9.01 39.45 -7.38
CA LEU A 11 8.45 38.28 -6.73
C LEU A 11 8.94 37.04 -7.49
N MET A 12 9.90 36.31 -6.93
CA MET A 12 10.31 35.00 -7.47
C MET A 12 9.21 33.99 -7.14
N ALA A 13 8.38 33.65 -8.12
CA ALA A 13 7.45 32.54 -8.02
C ALA A 13 8.26 31.23 -8.06
N VAL A 14 8.41 30.57 -6.92
CA VAL A 14 8.91 29.20 -6.86
C VAL A 14 7.75 28.29 -7.24
N THR A 15 7.68 27.89 -8.51
CA THR A 15 6.79 26.80 -8.94
C THR A 15 7.38 25.48 -8.44
N VAL A 16 6.76 24.91 -7.41
CA VAL A 16 6.98 23.53 -7.00
C VAL A 16 6.20 22.65 -7.98
N PHE A 17 6.90 21.93 -8.86
CA PHE A 17 6.30 20.86 -9.64
C PHE A 17 6.20 19.64 -8.73
N THR A 18 4.98 19.26 -8.36
CA THR A 18 4.71 17.93 -7.82
C THR A 18 4.84 16.94 -8.97
N VAL A 19 5.93 16.18 -8.99
CA VAL A 19 6.01 14.99 -9.82
C VAL A 19 5.10 13.97 -9.14
N LEU A 20 3.89 13.78 -9.68
CA LEU A 20 3.06 12.63 -9.30
C LEU A 20 3.83 11.39 -9.74
N ALA A 21 4.30 10.60 -8.77
CA ALA A 21 4.87 9.30 -9.05
C ALA A 21 3.82 8.45 -9.76
N ASN A 22 4.20 7.74 -10.82
CA ASN A 22 3.26 6.83 -11.48
C ASN A 22 2.87 5.72 -10.49
N PRO A 23 1.58 5.34 -10.40
CA PRO A 23 1.15 4.28 -9.51
C PRO A 23 1.84 2.96 -9.86
N VAL A 24 2.10 2.14 -8.84
CA VAL A 24 2.64 0.78 -9.01
C VAL A 24 1.67 -0.03 -9.84
N LYS A 25 2.16 -0.73 -10.86
CA LYS A 25 1.29 -1.60 -11.65
C LYS A 25 1.15 -2.96 -10.99
N VAL A 26 -0.08 -3.31 -10.59
CA VAL A 26 -0.45 -4.64 -10.12
C VAL A 26 -1.19 -5.42 -11.22
N THR A 27 -0.81 -6.67 -11.45
CA THR A 27 -1.41 -7.56 -12.48
C THR A 27 -1.48 -9.00 -12.00
N ASP A 28 -2.17 -9.86 -12.74
CA ASP A 28 -2.26 -11.31 -12.50
C ASP A 28 -2.68 -11.62 -11.05
N ILE A 29 -3.72 -10.93 -10.57
CA ILE A 29 -4.25 -11.12 -9.22
C ILE A 29 -5.09 -12.40 -9.20
N GLU A 30 -4.62 -13.42 -8.49
CA GLU A 30 -5.24 -14.75 -8.43
C GLU A 30 -5.17 -15.31 -7.02
N ASP A 31 -6.22 -16.00 -6.58
CA ASP A 31 -6.21 -16.80 -5.36
C ASP A 31 -6.38 -18.30 -5.66
N ASN A 32 -6.23 -19.14 -4.64
CA ASN A 32 -6.45 -20.59 -4.76
C ASN A 32 -7.90 -21.04 -4.48
N LYS A 33 -8.86 -20.11 -4.40
CA LYS A 33 -10.25 -20.40 -4.00
C LYS A 33 -11.33 -19.78 -4.91
N GLY A 34 -10.95 -19.09 -5.98
CA GLY A 34 -11.85 -18.49 -6.96
C GLY A 34 -12.36 -17.09 -6.61
N GLY A 35 -11.66 -16.33 -5.76
CA GLY A 35 -11.96 -14.94 -5.46
C GLY A 35 -11.82 -14.02 -6.66
N ILE A 36 -12.39 -12.82 -6.56
CA ILE A 36 -12.41 -11.80 -7.62
C ILE A 36 -11.79 -10.51 -7.08
N TYR A 37 -10.87 -9.93 -7.85
CA TYR A 37 -10.08 -8.78 -7.44
C TYR A 37 -9.98 -7.75 -8.56
N ALA A 38 -9.69 -6.50 -8.16
CA ALA A 38 -9.36 -5.41 -9.07
C ALA A 38 -8.17 -4.62 -8.53
N ALA A 39 -7.28 -4.19 -9.43
CA ALA A 39 -6.29 -3.16 -9.12
C ALA A 39 -6.94 -1.78 -9.34
N VAL A 40 -7.07 -1.00 -8.28
CA VAL A 40 -7.70 0.33 -8.30
C VAL A 40 -6.84 1.35 -7.56
N GLU A 41 -7.14 2.63 -7.71
CA GLU A 41 -6.49 3.68 -6.92
C GLU A 41 -7.16 3.77 -5.54
N LEU A 42 -6.34 3.93 -4.49
CA LEU A 42 -6.82 4.15 -3.13
C LEU A 42 -7.21 5.62 -2.95
N GLU A 43 -8.51 5.88 -2.89
CA GLU A 43 -9.10 7.22 -2.87
C GLU A 43 -9.98 7.42 -1.64
N GLU A 44 -9.92 8.61 -1.03
CA GLU A 44 -10.83 8.98 0.06
C GLU A 44 -12.28 9.00 -0.43
N GLY A 45 -13.16 8.27 0.24
CA GLY A 45 -14.54 8.09 -0.21
C GLY A 45 -14.71 7.08 -1.36
N GLY A 46 -13.63 6.40 -1.75
CA GLY A 46 -13.62 5.34 -2.76
C GLY A 46 -14.33 4.07 -2.30
N LYS A 47 -14.31 3.04 -3.16
CA LYS A 47 -14.87 1.73 -2.84
C LYS A 47 -13.91 0.92 -1.95
N PHE A 48 -14.41 0.37 -0.86
CA PHE A 48 -13.66 -0.59 -0.05
C PHE A 48 -13.61 -1.96 -0.74
N PHE A 49 -14.77 -2.44 -1.22
CA PHE A 49 -14.88 -3.60 -2.11
C PHE A 49 -15.20 -3.15 -3.52
N HIS A 50 -14.52 -3.69 -4.53
CA HIS A 50 -14.76 -3.29 -5.92
C HIS A 50 -16.19 -3.63 -6.40
N ASP A 51 -16.83 -4.64 -5.80
CA ASP A 51 -18.13 -5.18 -6.20
C ASP A 51 -19.30 -4.85 -5.26
N ARG A 52 -19.09 -3.96 -4.27
CA ARG A 52 -20.15 -3.47 -3.38
C ARG A 52 -20.04 -1.98 -3.14
N ASP A 53 -21.10 -1.39 -2.62
CA ASP A 53 -21.16 0.05 -2.30
C ASP A 53 -20.73 0.30 -0.85
N TYR A 54 -19.56 -0.25 -0.49
CA TYR A 54 -18.90 0.05 0.77
C TYR A 54 -17.85 1.13 0.56
N THR A 55 -17.78 2.09 1.47
CA THR A 55 -16.87 3.24 1.34
C THR A 55 -15.64 3.08 2.21
N ILE A 56 -14.47 3.41 1.65
CA ILE A 56 -13.22 3.57 2.41
C ILE A 56 -13.04 5.04 2.82
N THR A 57 -12.79 5.30 4.11
CA THR A 57 -12.65 6.67 4.65
C THR A 57 -11.50 6.79 5.63
N HIS A 58 -11.15 8.04 5.96
CA HIS A 58 -10.09 8.41 6.90
C HIS A 58 -8.74 7.80 6.52
N ILE A 59 -8.43 7.77 5.23
CA ILE A 59 -7.17 7.25 4.72
C ILE A 59 -6.06 8.23 5.10
N PRO A 60 -4.99 7.80 5.77
CA PRO A 60 -3.81 8.62 6.00
C PRO A 60 -3.26 9.20 4.69
N GLU A 61 -2.91 10.49 4.68
CA GLU A 61 -2.57 11.23 3.45
C GLU A 61 -1.44 10.56 2.63
N GLU A 62 -0.50 9.89 3.30
CA GLU A 62 0.60 9.18 2.63
C GLU A 62 0.16 7.94 1.83
N PHE A 63 -1.06 7.43 2.04
CA PHE A 63 -1.57 6.25 1.35
C PHE A 63 -2.51 6.61 0.20
N LEU A 64 -2.95 7.88 0.10
CA LEU A 64 -3.79 8.34 -1.00
C LEU A 64 -3.06 8.21 -2.34
N GLY A 65 -3.75 7.67 -3.35
CA GLY A 65 -3.20 7.45 -4.68
C GLY A 65 -2.36 6.17 -4.83
N LEU A 66 -2.14 5.41 -3.75
CA LEU A 66 -1.49 4.11 -3.84
C LEU A 66 -2.39 3.12 -4.58
N THR A 67 -1.79 2.10 -5.19
CA THR A 67 -2.56 1.05 -5.87
C THR A 67 -3.10 0.06 -4.84
N GLN A 68 -4.42 -0.08 -4.80
CA GLN A 68 -5.15 -1.04 -3.98
C GLN A 68 -5.41 -2.31 -4.78
N VAL A 69 -5.14 -3.47 -4.18
CA VAL A 69 -5.71 -4.76 -4.60
C VAL A 69 -7.05 -4.89 -3.89
N SER A 70 -8.10 -4.36 -4.53
CA SER A 70 -9.46 -4.35 -3.99
C SER A 70 -10.09 -5.72 -4.18
N THR A 71 -10.62 -6.29 -3.08
CA THR A 71 -11.25 -7.60 -3.06
C THR A 71 -12.76 -7.50 -3.27
N SER A 72 -13.39 -8.56 -3.79
CA SER A 72 -14.83 -8.73 -3.72
C SER A 72 -15.26 -8.98 -2.28
N ALA A 73 -16.46 -8.52 -1.91
CA ALA A 73 -17.00 -8.70 -0.56
C ALA A 73 -17.22 -10.18 -0.17
N ASP A 74 -17.48 -11.05 -1.16
CA ASP A 74 -17.68 -12.48 -0.93
C ASP A 74 -16.41 -13.31 -1.19
N CYS A 75 -15.24 -12.68 -1.25
CA CYS A 75 -14.00 -13.42 -1.44
C CYS A 75 -13.77 -14.44 -0.31
N PRO A 76 -13.35 -15.66 -0.63
CA PRO A 76 -13.08 -16.69 0.35
C PRO A 76 -11.83 -16.33 1.18
N GLY A 77 -11.74 -16.83 2.40
CA GLY A 77 -10.52 -16.79 3.22
C GLY A 77 -10.22 -18.12 3.90
N GLY A 78 -9.40 -18.10 4.94
CA GLY A 78 -9.05 -19.25 5.79
C GLY A 78 -7.57 -19.59 5.75
N GLN A 79 -7.15 -20.54 6.60
CA GLN A 79 -5.73 -20.88 6.80
C GLN A 79 -5.05 -21.41 5.53
N ASP A 80 -5.79 -22.10 4.67
CA ASP A 80 -5.32 -22.62 3.39
C ASP A 80 -5.43 -21.61 2.24
N TYR A 81 -5.90 -20.39 2.48
CA TYR A 81 -5.97 -19.34 1.46
C TYR A 81 -4.57 -18.89 1.02
N LYS A 82 -4.46 -18.54 -0.26
CA LYS A 82 -3.26 -17.99 -0.86
C LYS A 82 -3.64 -17.01 -1.96
N LEU A 83 -3.24 -15.76 -1.82
CA LEU A 83 -3.36 -14.71 -2.83
C LEU A 83 -2.01 -14.45 -3.47
N THR A 84 -1.98 -14.31 -4.80
CA THR A 84 -0.79 -13.92 -5.55
C THR A 84 -1.09 -12.78 -6.51
N PHE A 85 -0.11 -11.91 -6.73
CA PHE A 85 -0.17 -10.89 -7.77
C PHE A 85 1.24 -10.47 -8.20
N LYS A 86 1.35 -9.90 -9.40
CA LYS A 86 2.61 -9.37 -9.94
C LYS A 86 2.70 -7.87 -9.82
N ILE A 87 3.90 -7.39 -9.51
CA ILE A 87 4.28 -5.98 -9.37
C ILE A 87 5.36 -5.62 -10.39
N ASP A 88 5.33 -4.39 -10.91
CA ASP A 88 6.26 -3.91 -11.93
C ASP A 88 7.60 -3.41 -11.37
N ARG A 89 7.70 -3.26 -10.05
CA ARG A 89 8.87 -2.79 -9.31
C ARG A 89 8.82 -3.28 -7.86
N PRO A 90 9.89 -3.11 -7.07
CA PRO A 90 9.87 -3.43 -5.65
C PRO A 90 8.83 -2.63 -4.89
N VAL A 91 8.10 -3.25 -3.97
CA VAL A 91 7.05 -2.57 -3.18
C VAL A 91 7.02 -3.00 -1.73
N TYR A 92 6.65 -2.08 -0.84
CA TYR A 92 6.09 -2.45 0.45
C TYR A 92 4.62 -2.81 0.28
N VAL A 93 4.20 -3.90 0.91
CA VAL A 93 2.80 -4.34 0.93
C VAL A 93 2.18 -3.90 2.24
N TYR A 94 1.07 -3.20 2.15
CA TYR A 94 0.25 -2.80 3.28
C TYR A 94 -1.03 -3.60 3.33
N THR A 95 -1.46 -3.89 4.55
CA THR A 95 -2.52 -4.85 4.80
C THR A 95 -3.39 -4.32 5.91
N ALA A 96 -4.69 -4.16 5.63
CA ALA A 96 -5.64 -3.59 6.57
C ALA A 96 -6.34 -4.73 7.35
N TRP A 97 -6.09 -4.80 8.65
CA TRP A 97 -6.64 -5.78 9.58
C TRP A 97 -7.93 -5.28 10.20
N ASP A 98 -9.01 -6.05 10.09
CA ASP A 98 -10.32 -5.68 10.65
C ASP A 98 -10.29 -5.73 12.19
N SER A 99 -10.52 -4.57 12.83
CA SER A 99 -10.43 -4.40 14.29
C SER A 99 -11.39 -5.26 15.10
N ARG A 100 -12.39 -5.88 14.47
CA ARG A 100 -13.38 -6.75 15.13
C ARG A 100 -12.83 -8.15 15.43
N HIS A 101 -11.68 -8.51 14.88
CA HIS A 101 -11.11 -9.85 14.95
C HIS A 101 -9.89 -9.93 15.88
N THR A 102 -9.59 -11.13 16.39
CA THR A 102 -8.39 -11.38 17.19
C THR A 102 -7.14 -10.94 16.43
N LEU A 103 -6.29 -10.15 17.06
CA LEU A 103 -5.10 -9.60 16.43
C LEU A 103 -4.10 -10.69 15.99
N PRO A 104 -3.29 -10.45 14.94
CA PRO A 104 -2.34 -11.44 14.43
C PRO A 104 -1.39 -12.02 15.50
N GLU A 105 -0.97 -11.19 16.46
CA GLU A 105 -0.04 -11.53 17.54
C GLU A 105 -0.63 -12.55 18.52
N GLU A 106 -1.96 -12.64 18.58
CA GLU A 106 -2.70 -13.52 19.49
C GLU A 106 -3.36 -14.70 18.75
N ARG A 107 -3.14 -14.82 17.43
CA ARG A 107 -3.86 -15.73 16.55
C ARG A 107 -3.00 -16.89 16.07
N GLY A 108 -3.65 -18.03 15.77
CA GLY A 108 -3.00 -19.16 15.12
C GLY A 108 -2.60 -18.82 13.68
N GLN A 109 -1.35 -19.07 13.33
CA GLN A 109 -0.79 -18.85 12.00
C GLN A 109 -0.12 -20.14 11.53
N ASP A 110 -0.40 -20.60 10.30
CA ASP A 110 0.28 -21.72 9.64
C ASP A 110 0.77 -21.29 8.24
N PRO A 111 2.08 -21.10 8.02
CA PRO A 111 3.19 -21.40 8.94
C PRO A 111 3.19 -20.54 10.21
N LYS A 112 3.73 -21.09 11.31
CA LYS A 112 3.85 -20.37 12.57
C LYS A 112 4.54 -19.02 12.39
N ASP A 113 3.91 -17.97 12.91
CA ASP A 113 4.38 -16.58 12.94
C ASP A 113 4.63 -15.93 11.57
N TRP A 114 4.15 -16.51 10.45
CA TRP A 114 4.46 -16.00 9.10
C TRP A 114 4.09 -14.53 8.91
N PHE A 115 3.00 -14.07 9.52
CA PHE A 115 2.54 -12.70 9.41
C PHE A 115 3.33 -11.81 10.35
N THR A 116 3.44 -12.19 11.62
CA THR A 116 4.10 -11.38 12.66
C THR A 116 5.60 -11.25 12.47
N ASP A 117 6.24 -12.19 11.77
CA ASP A 117 7.66 -12.09 11.39
C ASP A 117 7.87 -11.20 10.16
N ALA A 118 6.87 -11.11 9.28
CA ALA A 118 6.97 -10.41 8.00
C ALA A 118 6.32 -9.03 7.99
N TYR A 119 5.48 -8.69 8.96
CA TYR A 119 4.72 -7.45 9.02
C TYR A 119 4.84 -6.75 10.37
N THR A 120 4.85 -5.42 10.35
CA THR A 120 4.84 -4.57 11.54
C THR A 120 3.63 -3.64 11.51
N ASP A 121 2.95 -3.49 12.64
CA ASP A 121 1.89 -2.49 12.82
C ASP A 121 2.45 -1.08 12.63
N THR A 122 1.80 -0.30 11.78
CA THR A 122 2.19 1.09 11.50
C THR A 122 1.65 2.07 12.55
N GLY A 123 0.72 1.64 13.39
CA GLY A 123 -0.06 2.49 14.29
C GLY A 123 -1.07 3.40 13.56
N LYS A 124 -1.31 3.15 12.27
CA LYS A 124 -2.26 3.89 11.43
C LYS A 124 -3.48 3.04 11.16
N THR A 125 -4.58 3.73 10.87
CA THR A 125 -5.85 3.09 10.57
C THR A 125 -6.52 3.69 9.34
N LEU A 126 -7.42 2.93 8.76
CA LEU A 126 -8.41 3.37 7.77
C LEU A 126 -9.76 2.75 8.15
N PHE A 127 -10.85 3.20 7.51
CA PHE A 127 -12.19 2.78 7.90
C PHE A 127 -12.99 2.22 6.73
N LEU A 128 -13.68 1.12 6.99
CA LEU A 128 -14.84 0.65 6.21
C LEU A 128 -16.08 1.34 6.78
N ASP A 129 -16.80 2.11 5.98
CA ASP A 129 -17.89 2.96 6.48
C ASP A 129 -19.25 2.60 5.87
N ALA A 130 -19.89 3.54 5.15
CA ALA A 130 -21.19 3.34 4.53
C ALA A 130 -21.23 2.02 3.74
N PRO A 131 -22.35 1.27 3.78
CA PRO A 131 -23.65 1.66 4.31
C PRO A 131 -23.85 1.37 5.81
N HIS A 132 -22.84 0.87 6.52
CA HIS A 132 -22.94 0.59 7.96
C HIS A 132 -22.14 1.58 8.81
N ALA A 133 -22.10 1.35 10.12
CA ALA A 133 -21.30 2.17 11.02
C ALA A 133 -19.79 1.98 10.76
N PRO A 134 -18.95 3.02 10.88
CA PRO A 134 -17.52 2.91 10.66
C PRO A 134 -16.89 1.73 11.42
N THR A 135 -16.13 0.91 10.70
CA THR A 135 -15.33 -0.20 11.22
C THR A 135 -13.88 0.14 10.98
N GLU A 136 -13.08 0.13 12.04
CA GLU A 136 -11.66 0.46 12.01
C GLU A 136 -10.84 -0.71 11.47
N TYR A 137 -9.80 -0.39 10.70
CA TYR A 137 -8.81 -1.34 10.22
C TYR A 137 -7.39 -0.89 10.57
N PHE A 138 -6.63 -1.76 11.24
CA PHE A 138 -5.22 -1.52 11.59
C PHE A 138 -4.32 -1.80 10.38
N ILE A 139 -3.43 -0.87 10.06
CA ILE A 139 -2.57 -0.98 8.88
C ILE A 139 -1.24 -1.60 9.31
N TYR A 140 -0.95 -2.76 8.76
CA TYR A 140 0.35 -3.43 8.88
C TYR A 140 1.15 -3.23 7.59
N LYS A 141 2.47 -3.09 7.72
CA LYS A 141 3.42 -2.92 6.62
C LYS A 141 4.39 -4.09 6.58
N SER A 142 4.70 -4.60 5.39
CA SER A 142 5.75 -5.60 5.22
C SER A 142 7.10 -5.06 5.70
N ASN A 143 7.88 -5.88 6.41
CA ASN A 143 9.17 -5.51 6.96
C ASN A 143 10.21 -5.29 5.86
N GLU A 144 10.09 -6.03 4.76
CA GLU A 144 10.92 -5.93 3.57
C GLU A 144 10.06 -5.67 2.32
N PRO A 145 10.62 -5.04 1.28
CA PRO A 145 9.92 -4.90 0.01
C PRO A 145 9.85 -6.24 -0.73
N PHE A 146 8.72 -6.50 -1.39
CA PHE A 146 8.55 -7.60 -2.32
C PHE A 146 9.07 -7.23 -3.70
N GLU A 147 9.46 -8.24 -4.49
CA GLU A 147 9.83 -8.09 -5.90
C GLU A 147 9.12 -9.13 -6.78
N GLY A 148 8.68 -8.71 -7.96
CA GLY A 148 8.14 -9.62 -8.98
C GLY A 148 6.78 -10.18 -8.62
N THR A 149 6.73 -11.31 -7.91
CA THR A 149 5.47 -11.96 -7.49
C THR A 149 5.32 -11.85 -5.99
N VAL A 150 4.22 -11.25 -5.55
CA VAL A 150 3.80 -11.22 -4.15
C VAL A 150 2.94 -12.45 -3.87
N GLU A 151 3.16 -13.08 -2.73
CA GLU A 151 2.35 -14.18 -2.21
C GLU A 151 1.95 -13.86 -0.77
N LEU A 152 0.65 -13.86 -0.49
CA LEU A 152 0.07 -13.61 0.81
C LEU A 152 -0.71 -14.86 1.25
N LEU A 153 -0.36 -15.37 2.43
CA LEU A 153 -0.92 -16.61 2.98
C LEU A 153 -2.14 -16.34 3.86
N GLY A 154 -2.93 -17.39 4.06
CA GLY A 154 -3.99 -17.58 5.05
C GLY A 154 -3.62 -17.32 6.51
N ILE A 155 -4.58 -16.86 7.30
CA ILE A 155 -4.57 -16.98 8.77
C ILE A 155 -5.81 -17.80 9.19
N ASP A 156 -5.85 -18.34 10.40
CA ASP A 156 -6.95 -19.21 10.84
C ASP A 156 -8.21 -18.40 11.22
N GLU A 157 -9.30 -18.50 10.44
CA GLU A 157 -10.63 -18.00 10.83
C GLU A 157 -11.76 -18.81 10.19
N VAL A 158 -12.94 -18.62 10.77
CA VAL A 158 -14.22 -19.19 10.36
C VAL A 158 -14.58 -18.74 8.94
N ILE A 159 -15.09 -19.69 8.14
CA ILE A 159 -15.64 -19.48 6.80
C ILE A 159 -16.66 -18.33 6.80
N GLY A 160 -16.43 -17.29 6.00
CA GLY A 160 -17.38 -16.19 5.76
C GLY A 160 -16.80 -14.79 5.86
N ASP A 161 -15.63 -14.65 6.49
CA ASP A 161 -14.82 -13.44 6.48
C ASP A 161 -13.52 -13.76 5.70
N PRO A 162 -13.07 -12.98 4.72
CA PRO A 162 -11.75 -13.09 4.11
C PRO A 162 -10.73 -12.61 5.14
N VAL A 163 -10.33 -13.61 5.89
CA VAL A 163 -9.46 -13.76 7.05
C VAL A 163 -8.15 -12.97 7.11
N ILE A 164 -7.87 -12.02 6.21
CA ILE A 164 -6.52 -11.45 6.19
C ILE A 164 -6.54 -9.97 5.87
N MET A 165 -7.14 -9.56 4.75
CA MET A 165 -6.89 -8.24 4.20
C MET A 165 -8.02 -7.87 3.25
N TRP A 166 -9.06 -7.26 3.80
CA TRP A 166 -10.09 -6.71 2.93
C TRP A 166 -9.55 -5.58 2.04
N THR A 167 -8.48 -4.92 2.50
CA THR A 167 -7.78 -3.88 1.75
C THR A 167 -6.28 -4.15 1.80
N ILE A 168 -5.70 -4.37 0.62
CA ILE A 168 -4.26 -4.45 0.38
C ILE A 168 -3.89 -3.28 -0.50
N PHE A 169 -2.78 -2.61 -0.22
CA PHE A 169 -2.24 -1.59 -1.11
C PHE A 169 -0.72 -1.60 -1.11
N VAL A 170 -0.13 -1.02 -2.16
CA VAL A 170 1.30 -1.10 -2.42
C VAL A 170 1.92 0.28 -2.57
N GLU A 171 3.06 0.47 -1.92
CA GLU A 171 3.92 1.65 -2.02
C GLU A 171 5.23 1.28 -2.70
N GLU A 172 5.75 2.13 -3.58
CA GLU A 172 7.06 1.93 -4.19
C GLU A 172 8.15 1.75 -3.12
N GLY A 173 8.85 0.63 -3.19
CA GLY A 173 9.97 0.30 -2.32
C GLY A 173 11.28 0.73 -2.95
N VAL A 174 12.15 1.36 -2.16
CA VAL A 174 13.57 1.48 -2.52
C VAL A 174 14.29 0.28 -1.94
N LEU A 175 14.82 -0.58 -2.80
CA LEU A 175 15.67 -1.68 -2.36
C LEU A 175 16.93 -1.14 -1.69
N PRO A 176 17.44 -1.79 -0.63
CA PRO A 176 18.78 -1.51 -0.16
C PRO A 176 19.75 -1.73 -1.33
N VAL A 177 20.37 -0.64 -1.78
CA VAL A 177 21.40 -0.69 -2.83
C VAL A 177 22.46 -1.69 -2.37
N ASN A 178 22.65 -2.78 -3.12
CA ASN A 178 23.78 -3.65 -2.90
C ASN A 178 25.06 -2.82 -3.17
N PRO A 179 25.92 -2.55 -2.17
CA PRO A 179 27.07 -1.65 -2.33
C PRO A 179 28.14 -2.18 -3.31
N GLU A 180 27.99 -3.38 -3.86
CA GLU A 180 28.95 -4.01 -4.76
C GLU A 180 28.78 -3.64 -6.25
N GLY A 181 27.88 -2.72 -6.59
CA GLY A 181 27.61 -2.28 -7.96
C GLY A 181 28.24 -0.93 -8.36
N ASN A 182 29.54 -0.91 -8.65
CA ASN A 182 30.25 0.09 -9.49
C ASN A 182 30.13 1.60 -9.15
N LEU A 183 30.95 2.06 -8.20
CA LEU A 183 31.33 3.47 -8.04
C LEU A 183 32.45 3.95 -9.00
N THR A 184 32.62 3.32 -10.17
CA THR A 184 33.79 3.56 -11.04
C THR A 184 33.57 4.49 -12.24
N THR A 185 32.41 5.15 -12.41
CA THR A 185 32.17 5.97 -13.62
C THR A 185 31.83 7.44 -13.41
N THR A 186 31.89 7.98 -12.19
CA THR A 186 31.47 9.39 -11.94
C THR A 186 32.57 10.30 -11.39
N TRP A 187 33.85 9.87 -11.41
CA TRP A 187 34.97 10.74 -11.04
C TRP A 187 35.83 11.21 -12.23
N GLY A 188 35.70 10.57 -13.40
CA GLY A 188 36.46 10.93 -14.61
C GLY A 188 35.97 12.18 -15.33
N GLN A 189 34.72 12.62 -15.11
CA GLN A 189 34.11 13.76 -15.83
C GLN A 189 34.15 15.10 -15.08
N ILE A 190 34.60 15.12 -13.83
CA ILE A 190 34.66 16.35 -13.02
C ILE A 190 36.01 17.08 -13.20
N LYS A 191 37.04 16.43 -13.75
CA LYS A 191 38.37 17.05 -13.93
C LYS A 191 38.62 17.66 -15.33
N SER A 192 37.61 17.71 -16.20
CA SER A 192 37.77 18.28 -17.55
C SER A 192 36.99 19.59 -17.77
N ARG A 193 36.79 20.39 -16.72
CA ARG A 193 36.36 21.78 -16.85
C ARG A 193 37.27 22.69 -16.04
#